data_AF-A0A1M3T1C7-F1
#
_entry.id   AF-A0A1M3T1C7-F1
#
_cell.length_a   1.000
_cell.length_b   1.000
_cell.length_c   1.000
_cell.angle_alpha   90.00
_cell.angle_beta   90.00
_cell.angle_gamma   90.00
#
_symmetry.space_group_name_H-M   'P 1'
#
loop_
_entity.id
_entity.type
_entity.pdbx_description
1 polymer ?
#
loop_
_entity_poly.entity_id
_entity_poly.type
_entity_poly.pdbx_seq_one_letter_code
_entity_poly.pdbx_strand_id
1 'polypeptide(L)'
;MPSIKVFTRWRPPLPSEAAAPEIARTQASNPGQNTTIALTPPPSQKLSRPWKSDSAFTEIFNADDSNRTVFEHVVAPTLPRVLTGQNCNFFAYGHSGSGKSHTIIGYDFERPDEFGLCLSAAKALYEHLYQLNENTKENETLLLGLRMYELRKNIAFDLLNNRCKCHIREGADGKTHVRGETETLADGKVRVRPIVTKPCFTFEEFHAQLLAGIQSRATGTSTIHDQSSRTHAVFEVEIVTRELLDARDAVVERQSELVPVGKRATDIYIEENMKAIMQTPDGKYVPNPDYQLNQKAIDEAEAKKAEYESRVQKAEEYVSEVKKSCHHACLGGKMVFVDLAGSEYCHDKGSVSTMRTKQTPQEQQESRQINTDLLALKEVIRAMARKQARIPFRSSPLTMVLREHFATGGDDGVSAMILTTSPSSEQYNATIDTLKYGNLIGMAGVR
;
A
#
# COMPACT_ATOMS: atom_id res chain seq x y z
N MET A 1 13.02 -12.48 9.85
CA MET A 1 11.90 -11.52 9.79
C MET A 1 11.73 -10.85 11.16
N PRO A 2 12.06 -9.56 11.26
CA PRO A 2 12.00 -8.82 12.52
C PRO A 2 10.55 -8.61 12.93
N SER A 3 10.31 -8.54 14.25
CA SER A 3 9.00 -8.20 14.79
C SER A 3 8.55 -6.83 14.27
N ILE A 4 7.31 -6.71 13.84
CA ILE A 4 6.70 -5.40 13.55
C ILE A 4 6.72 -4.57 14.84
N LYS A 5 7.35 -3.39 14.80
CA LYS A 5 7.32 -2.46 15.93
C LYS A 5 5.93 -1.85 16.05
N VAL A 6 5.36 -1.83 17.25
CA VAL A 6 4.01 -1.33 17.47
C VAL A 6 4.06 -0.09 18.35
N PHE A 7 3.61 1.02 17.80
CA PHE A 7 3.51 2.31 18.47
C PHE A 7 2.05 2.61 18.74
N THR A 8 1.77 3.41 19.77
CA THR A 8 0.42 3.92 20.05
C THR A 8 0.46 5.43 20.15
N ARG A 9 -0.54 6.12 19.60
CA ARG A 9 -0.66 7.58 19.65
C ARG A 9 -2.06 7.97 20.08
N TRP A 10 -2.15 8.59 21.25
CA TRP A 10 -3.38 9.19 21.75
C TRP A 10 -3.54 10.58 21.16
N ARG A 11 -4.64 10.82 20.42
CA ARG A 11 -4.96 12.17 19.96
C ARG A 11 -5.45 13.06 21.12
N PRO A 12 -5.37 14.39 21.01
CA PRO A 12 -6.07 15.28 21.93
C PRO A 12 -7.60 15.06 21.89
N PRO A 13 -8.33 15.38 22.98
CA PRO A 13 -9.78 15.42 22.98
C PRO A 13 -10.31 16.38 21.91
N LEU A 14 -11.35 15.98 21.18
CA LEU A 14 -12.00 16.90 20.23
C LEU A 14 -12.86 17.92 21.00
N PRO A 15 -13.12 19.11 20.43
CA PRO A 15 -14.04 20.07 21.03
C PRO A 15 -15.43 19.48 21.33
N SER A 16 -15.91 18.56 20.48
CA SER A 16 -17.18 17.85 20.69
C SER A 16 -17.15 16.85 21.85
N GLU A 17 -15.97 16.48 22.33
CA GLU A 17 -15.74 15.50 23.39
C GLU A 17 -15.34 16.16 24.72
N ALA A 18 -15.25 17.50 24.78
CA ALA A 18 -14.79 18.24 25.96
C ALA A 18 -15.60 17.95 27.24
N ALA A 19 -16.86 17.53 27.10
CA ALA A 19 -17.72 17.15 28.21
C ALA A 19 -17.64 15.65 28.59
N ALA A 20 -17.08 14.81 27.71
CA ALA A 20 -16.94 13.37 27.95
C ALA A 20 -15.67 13.11 28.78
N PRO A 21 -15.73 12.25 29.82
CA PRO A 21 -14.53 11.91 30.58
C PRO A 21 -13.55 11.14 29.71
N GLU A 22 -12.25 11.31 29.97
CA GLU A 22 -11.23 10.50 29.30
C GLU A 22 -11.20 9.05 29.83
N ILE A 23 -10.73 8.14 29.00
CA ILE A 23 -10.48 6.74 29.36
C ILE A 23 -9.34 6.70 30.38
N ALA A 24 -9.62 6.20 31.57
CA ALA A 24 -8.60 5.95 32.58
C ALA A 24 -7.62 4.87 32.07
N ARG A 25 -6.36 5.25 31.92
CA ARG A 25 -5.28 4.41 31.38
C ARG A 25 -4.03 4.50 32.24
N THR A 26 -3.31 3.38 32.34
CA THR A 26 -1.97 3.32 32.96
C THR A 26 -1.01 2.65 31.99
N GLN A 27 0.26 3.03 32.09
CA GLN A 27 1.33 2.50 31.27
C GLN A 27 2.44 2.03 32.20
N ALA A 28 3.05 0.89 31.88
CA ALA A 28 4.25 0.43 32.59
C ALA A 28 5.31 0.05 31.56
N SER A 29 6.45 0.75 31.64
CA SER A 29 7.63 0.54 30.82
C SER A 29 8.82 0.18 31.71
N ASN A 30 9.63 -0.77 31.26
CA ASN A 30 10.95 -1.05 31.83
C ASN A 30 12.01 -0.62 30.80
N PRO A 31 13.15 -0.06 31.22
CA PRO A 31 14.23 0.30 30.29
C PRO A 31 14.64 -0.89 29.41
N GLY A 32 14.64 -0.68 28.09
CA GLY A 32 15.00 -1.72 27.11
C GLY A 32 13.91 -2.76 26.82
N GLN A 33 12.69 -2.60 27.36
CA GLN A 33 11.55 -3.48 27.08
C GLN A 33 10.38 -2.71 26.48
N ASN A 34 9.55 -3.43 25.71
CA ASN A 34 8.27 -2.93 25.27
C ASN A 34 7.34 -2.61 26.47
N THR A 35 6.55 -1.58 26.29
CA THR A 35 5.58 -1.02 27.23
C THR A 35 4.29 -1.85 27.26
N THR A 36 3.67 -1.91 28.43
CA THR A 36 2.32 -2.45 28.65
C THR A 36 1.31 -1.33 28.84
N ILE A 37 0.08 -1.53 28.38
CA ILE A 37 -1.04 -0.60 28.53
C ILE A 37 -2.15 -1.29 29.30
N ALA A 38 -2.72 -0.61 30.30
CA ALA A 38 -3.94 -1.06 30.96
C ALA A 38 -5.02 0.02 30.90
N LEU A 39 -6.24 -0.38 30.52
CA LEU A 39 -7.43 0.47 30.42
C LEU A 39 -8.45 0.05 31.47
N THR A 40 -9.06 1.04 32.12
CA THR A 40 -10.20 0.86 33.02
C THR A 40 -11.48 1.29 32.31
N PRO A 41 -12.54 0.47 32.30
CA PRO A 41 -13.79 0.80 31.66
C PRO A 41 -14.46 2.01 32.31
N PRO A 42 -15.12 2.89 31.53
CA PRO A 42 -15.88 3.98 32.10
C PRO A 42 -17.13 3.47 32.84
N PRO A 43 -17.69 4.25 33.79
CA PRO A 43 -18.88 3.84 34.56
C PRO A 43 -20.11 3.50 33.70
N SER A 44 -20.19 4.04 32.49
CA SER A 44 -21.23 3.75 31.50
C SER A 44 -21.16 2.32 30.95
N GLN A 45 -20.02 1.64 31.06
CA GLN A 45 -19.80 0.27 30.61
C GLN A 45 -19.65 -0.73 31.76
N LYS A 46 -20.66 -0.83 32.62
CA LYS A 46 -20.63 -1.66 33.85
C LYS A 46 -20.32 -3.15 33.64
N LEU A 47 -20.52 -3.68 32.43
CA LEU A 47 -20.25 -5.09 32.08
C LEU A 47 -18.83 -5.33 31.55
N SER A 48 -18.12 -4.28 31.17
CA SER A 48 -16.74 -4.39 30.66
C SER A 48 -15.78 -4.61 31.83
N ARG A 49 -14.77 -5.48 31.63
CA ARG A 49 -13.68 -5.68 32.60
C ARG A 49 -12.49 -4.80 32.24
N PRO A 50 -11.65 -4.39 33.23
CA PRO A 50 -10.34 -3.84 32.95
C PRO A 50 -9.54 -4.76 32.03
N TRP A 51 -8.82 -4.15 31.10
CA TRP A 51 -7.99 -4.86 30.13
C TRP A 51 -6.55 -4.39 30.28
N LYS A 52 -5.63 -5.35 30.28
CA LYS A 52 -4.19 -5.12 30.30
C LYS A 52 -3.57 -5.88 29.12
N SER A 53 -2.67 -5.21 28.42
CA SER A 53 -1.89 -5.79 27.33
C SER A 53 -0.69 -6.59 27.84
N ASP A 54 -0.11 -7.39 26.95
CA ASP A 54 1.26 -7.87 27.08
C ASP A 54 2.26 -6.72 26.84
N SER A 55 3.56 -6.97 27.01
CA SER A 55 4.65 -6.05 26.65
C SER A 55 4.83 -5.98 25.13
N ALA A 56 3.82 -5.41 24.46
CA ALA A 56 3.68 -5.43 23.01
C ALA A 56 4.03 -4.09 22.33
N PHE A 57 4.03 -2.99 23.08
CA PHE A 57 4.14 -1.64 22.51
C PHE A 57 5.56 -1.10 22.63
N THR A 58 6.19 -0.76 21.52
CA THR A 58 7.51 -0.14 21.49
C THR A 58 7.50 1.20 22.22
N GLU A 59 6.51 2.05 21.94
CA GLU A 59 6.37 3.37 22.58
C GLU A 59 4.92 3.88 22.48
N ILE A 60 4.55 4.78 23.40
CA ILE A 60 3.23 5.38 23.49
C ILE A 60 3.36 6.90 23.50
N PHE A 61 2.83 7.53 22.46
CA PHE A 61 2.72 8.97 22.29
C PHE A 61 1.40 9.48 22.89
N ASN A 62 1.46 10.65 23.53
CA ASN A 62 0.36 11.34 24.18
C ASN A 62 -0.16 12.50 23.30
N ALA A 63 -1.16 13.22 23.83
CA ALA A 63 -1.90 14.25 23.09
C ALA A 63 -1.04 15.47 22.70
N ASP A 64 0.04 15.70 23.42
CA ASP A 64 1.02 16.77 23.22
C ASP A 64 2.15 16.40 22.25
N ASP A 65 2.27 15.12 21.86
CA ASP A 65 3.27 14.67 20.91
C ASP A 65 2.92 15.07 19.47
N SER A 66 3.74 15.97 18.93
CA SER A 66 3.63 16.47 17.56
C SER A 66 3.89 15.38 16.51
N ASN A 67 3.53 15.65 15.26
CA ASN A 67 3.89 14.74 14.15
C ASN A 67 5.41 14.60 14.02
N ARG A 68 6.17 15.66 14.29
CA ARG A 68 7.64 15.62 14.32
C ARG A 68 8.17 14.64 15.36
N THR A 69 7.66 14.67 16.59
CA THR A 69 8.09 13.71 17.64
C THR A 69 7.85 12.27 17.18
N VAL A 70 6.66 11.99 16.61
CA VAL A 70 6.34 10.66 16.07
C VAL A 70 7.28 10.29 14.92
N PHE A 71 7.62 11.23 14.03
CA PHE A 71 8.58 11.01 12.95
C PHE A 71 9.97 10.64 13.47
N GLU A 72 10.49 11.42 14.43
CA GLU A 72 11.82 11.24 15.01
C GLU A 72 11.98 9.86 15.68
N HIS A 73 10.91 9.33 16.27
CA HIS A 73 10.95 8.06 17.00
C HIS A 73 10.58 6.85 16.13
N VAL A 74 9.72 7.03 15.13
CA VAL A 74 9.20 5.91 14.32
C VAL A 74 9.92 5.78 12.98
N VAL A 75 10.11 6.88 12.27
CA VAL A 75 10.51 6.91 10.85
C VAL A 75 11.99 7.24 10.67
N ALA A 76 12.48 8.29 11.33
CA ALA A 76 13.87 8.72 11.24
C ALA A 76 14.89 7.59 11.52
N PRO A 77 14.68 6.67 12.50
CA PRO A 77 15.61 5.57 12.77
C PRO A 77 15.72 4.56 11.62
N THR A 78 14.82 4.59 10.63
CA THR A 78 14.87 3.69 9.47
C THR A 78 15.53 4.32 8.26
N LEU A 79 15.81 5.63 8.25
CA LEU A 79 16.43 6.33 7.13
C LEU A 79 17.74 5.68 6.67
N PRO A 80 18.68 5.26 7.56
CA PRO A 80 19.91 4.60 7.13
C PRO A 80 19.66 3.33 6.30
N ARG A 81 18.57 2.59 6.58
CA ARG A 81 18.23 1.37 5.81
C ARG A 81 17.73 1.72 4.41
N VAL A 82 16.88 2.73 4.30
CA VAL A 82 16.37 3.21 3.00
C VAL A 82 17.53 3.74 2.15
N LEU A 83 18.48 4.44 2.77
CA LEU A 83 19.71 4.92 2.13
C LEU A 83 20.68 3.80 1.73
N THR A 84 20.40 2.53 2.10
CA THR A 84 21.08 1.33 1.60
C THR A 84 20.22 0.49 0.65
N GLY A 85 19.14 1.08 0.11
CA GLY A 85 18.27 0.43 -0.88
C GLY A 85 17.20 -0.48 -0.28
N GLN A 86 16.99 -0.46 1.04
CA GLN A 86 15.99 -1.29 1.71
C GLN A 86 14.60 -0.64 1.74
N ASN A 87 13.59 -1.47 2.03
CA ASN A 87 12.19 -1.04 2.14
C ASN A 87 11.75 -0.91 3.60
N CYS A 88 11.08 0.19 3.91
CA CYS A 88 10.51 0.48 5.23
C CYS A 88 9.01 0.78 5.10
N ASN A 89 8.19 0.17 5.96
CA ASN A 89 6.73 0.24 5.87
C ASN A 89 6.12 0.81 7.14
N PHE A 90 5.19 1.75 7.01
CA PHE A 90 4.54 2.43 8.12
C PHE A 90 3.02 2.38 7.97
N PHE A 91 2.34 1.75 8.91
CA PHE A 91 0.89 1.56 8.88
C PHE A 91 0.24 2.39 9.98
N ALA A 92 -0.74 3.24 9.64
CA ALA A 92 -1.63 3.83 10.64
C ALA A 92 -2.91 3.02 10.75
N TYR A 93 -3.25 2.57 11.97
CA TYR A 93 -4.42 1.75 12.25
C TYR A 93 -5.21 2.29 13.43
N GLY A 94 -6.54 2.28 13.32
CA GLY A 94 -7.45 2.72 14.38
C GLY A 94 -8.83 3.04 13.84
N HIS A 95 -9.78 3.26 14.74
CA HIS A 95 -11.15 3.60 14.36
C HIS A 95 -11.24 4.95 13.63
N SER A 96 -12.34 5.23 12.94
CA SER A 96 -12.57 6.53 12.30
C SER A 96 -12.51 7.70 13.28
N GLY A 97 -11.85 8.79 12.88
CA GLY A 97 -11.61 9.96 13.74
C GLY A 97 -10.52 9.80 14.81
N SER A 98 -9.76 8.70 14.82
CA SER A 98 -8.68 8.49 15.80
C SER A 98 -7.35 9.20 15.47
N GLY A 99 -7.16 9.71 14.24
CA GLY A 99 -5.95 10.44 13.84
C GLY A 99 -5.02 9.73 12.86
N LYS A 100 -5.47 8.67 12.17
CA LYS A 100 -4.68 7.94 11.16
C LYS A 100 -4.11 8.85 10.06
N SER A 101 -5.00 9.53 9.33
CA SER A 101 -4.62 10.43 8.25
C SER A 101 -3.84 11.65 8.76
N HIS A 102 -4.19 12.19 9.93
CA HIS A 102 -3.38 13.24 10.59
C HIS A 102 -1.93 12.82 10.78
N THR A 103 -1.71 11.55 11.16
CA THR A 103 -0.37 11.01 11.39
C THR A 103 0.36 10.79 10.07
N ILE A 104 -0.23 10.08 9.10
CA ILE A 104 0.47 9.71 7.86
C ILE A 104 0.61 10.89 6.88
N ILE A 105 -0.48 11.63 6.70
CA ILE A 105 -0.63 12.68 5.69
C ILE A 105 -0.38 14.06 6.29
N GLY A 106 -0.94 14.33 7.46
CA GLY A 106 -0.99 15.67 8.03
C GLY A 106 -2.10 16.53 7.41
N TYR A 107 -2.37 17.67 8.03
CA TYR A 107 -3.32 18.67 7.51
C TYR A 107 -2.70 20.07 7.40
N ASP A 108 -1.57 20.31 8.09
CA ASP A 108 -0.75 21.50 7.94
C ASP A 108 0.50 21.09 7.14
N PHE A 109 0.68 21.76 6.01
CA PHE A 109 1.79 21.51 5.09
C PHE A 109 2.74 22.71 4.97
N GLU A 110 2.57 23.70 5.85
CA GLU A 110 3.42 24.89 5.93
C GLU A 110 4.36 24.81 7.12
N ARG A 111 3.90 24.28 8.26
CA ARG A 111 4.71 24.13 9.48
C ARG A 111 5.41 22.77 9.53
N PRO A 112 6.75 22.70 9.46
CA PRO A 112 7.48 21.43 9.44
C PRO A 112 7.22 20.51 10.64
N ASP A 113 6.92 21.07 11.82
CA ASP A 113 6.63 20.29 13.02
C ASP A 113 5.28 19.55 12.96
N GLU A 114 4.38 19.99 12.07
CA GLU A 114 3.02 19.44 11.89
C GLU A 114 2.89 18.55 10.64
N PHE A 115 3.93 18.48 9.81
CA PHE A 115 3.94 17.64 8.61
C PHE A 115 3.61 16.19 8.95
N GLY A 116 2.73 15.56 8.17
CA GLY A 116 2.53 14.13 8.28
C GLY A 116 3.81 13.35 7.99
N LEU A 117 3.87 12.11 8.48
CA LEU A 117 5.08 11.27 8.40
C LEU A 117 5.63 11.12 6.97
N CYS A 118 4.77 11.08 5.96
CA CYS A 118 5.19 10.97 4.56
C CYS A 118 5.96 12.22 4.08
N LEU A 119 5.47 13.42 4.37
CA LEU A 119 6.11 14.67 3.95
C LEU A 119 7.40 14.93 4.76
N SER A 120 7.39 14.63 6.06
CA SER A 120 8.60 14.69 6.90
C SER A 120 9.69 13.75 6.41
N ALA A 121 9.32 12.53 5.98
CA ALA A 121 10.27 11.58 5.41
C ALA A 121 10.85 12.07 4.08
N ALA A 122 10.02 12.62 3.19
CA ALA A 122 10.50 13.19 1.94
C ALA A 122 11.50 14.34 2.19
N LYS A 123 11.19 15.25 3.13
CA LYS A 123 12.10 16.33 3.52
C LYS A 123 13.46 15.80 4.00
N ALA A 124 13.44 14.86 4.95
CA ALA A 124 14.66 14.26 5.48
C ALA A 124 15.45 13.50 4.39
N LEU A 125 14.78 12.81 3.47
CA LEU A 125 15.45 12.16 2.34
C LEU A 125 16.12 13.19 1.43
N TYR A 126 15.45 14.29 1.06
CA TYR A 126 16.07 15.33 0.22
C TYR A 126 17.31 15.96 0.86
N GLU A 127 17.35 16.12 2.19
CA GLU A 127 18.55 16.59 2.89
C GLU A 127 19.76 15.66 2.67
N HIS A 128 19.53 14.35 2.62
CA HIS A 128 20.57 13.36 2.31
C HIS A 128 20.88 13.31 0.81
N LEU A 129 19.84 13.33 -0.04
CA LEU A 129 20.02 13.30 -1.49
C LEU A 129 20.77 14.53 -1.99
N TYR A 130 20.57 15.69 -1.39
CA TYR A 130 21.31 16.91 -1.70
C TYR A 130 22.82 16.68 -1.59
N GLN A 131 23.26 16.11 -0.47
CA GLN A 131 24.68 15.79 -0.23
C GLN A 131 25.20 14.73 -1.21
N LEU A 132 24.41 13.69 -1.50
CA LEU A 132 24.79 12.63 -2.44
C LEU A 132 24.88 13.16 -3.89
N ASN A 133 24.10 14.17 -4.23
CA ASN A 133 24.02 14.73 -5.57
C ASN A 133 25.10 15.78 -5.89
N GLU A 134 25.83 16.34 -4.91
CA GLU A 134 26.77 17.46 -5.10
C GLU A 134 27.82 17.21 -6.20
N ASN A 135 28.23 15.96 -6.44
CA ASN A 135 29.21 15.58 -7.46
C ASN A 135 28.69 14.52 -8.44
N THR A 136 27.37 14.38 -8.55
CA THR A 136 26.73 13.37 -9.38
C THR A 136 26.42 13.94 -10.77
N LYS A 137 26.59 13.13 -11.82
CA LYS A 137 26.20 13.51 -13.19
C LYS A 137 24.69 13.66 -13.30
N GLU A 138 24.22 14.49 -14.23
CA GLU A 138 22.79 14.79 -14.40
C GLU A 138 21.89 13.53 -14.55
N ASN A 139 22.33 12.50 -15.28
CA ASN A 139 21.57 11.26 -15.48
C ASN A 139 21.58 10.33 -14.24
N GLU A 140 22.57 10.49 -13.36
CA GLU A 140 22.73 9.72 -12.13
C GLU A 140 22.12 10.46 -10.92
N THR A 141 21.68 11.72 -11.10
CA THR A 141 21.06 12.54 -10.05
C THR A 141 19.88 11.81 -9.43
N LEU A 142 19.96 11.64 -8.11
CA LEU A 142 18.92 11.01 -7.32
C LEU A 142 17.76 11.98 -7.09
N LEU A 143 16.55 11.45 -7.17
CA LEU A 143 15.30 12.16 -6.95
C LEU A 143 14.30 11.23 -6.24
N LEU A 144 13.17 11.78 -5.77
CA LEU A 144 12.11 10.97 -5.19
C LEU A 144 11.01 10.70 -6.22
N GLY A 145 10.66 9.43 -6.39
CA GLY A 145 9.49 8.99 -7.14
C GLY A 145 8.32 8.79 -6.18
N LEU A 146 7.25 9.57 -6.36
CA LEU A 146 6.01 9.45 -5.59
C LEU A 146 4.97 8.62 -6.36
N ARG A 147 4.41 7.61 -5.70
CA ARG A 147 3.18 6.91 -6.13
C ARG A 147 2.12 7.05 -5.06
N MET A 148 0.89 7.30 -5.47
CA MET A 148 -0.25 7.36 -4.55
C MET A 148 -1.46 6.68 -5.15
N TYR A 149 -2.07 5.78 -4.40
CA TYR A 149 -3.32 5.14 -4.82
C TYR A 149 -4.20 4.82 -3.62
N GLU A 150 -5.51 4.84 -3.85
CA GLU A 150 -6.51 4.39 -2.88
C GLU A 150 -7.05 3.01 -3.25
N LEU A 151 -7.29 2.18 -2.24
CA LEU A 151 -7.91 0.87 -2.36
C LEU A 151 -9.34 0.94 -1.85
N ARG A 152 -10.29 0.55 -2.70
CA ARG A 152 -11.71 0.43 -2.36
C ARG A 152 -12.24 -0.89 -2.90
N LYS A 153 -12.59 -1.79 -1.99
CA LYS A 153 -12.97 -3.17 -2.34
C LYS A 153 -11.82 -3.82 -3.14
N ASN A 154 -12.13 -4.40 -4.30
CA ASN A 154 -11.15 -5.11 -5.15
C ASN A 154 -10.54 -4.21 -6.24
N ILE A 155 -10.63 -2.89 -6.09
CA ILE A 155 -10.22 -1.91 -7.09
C ILE A 155 -9.24 -0.93 -6.43
N ALA A 156 -8.19 -0.57 -7.18
CA ALA A 156 -7.29 0.52 -6.85
C ALA A 156 -7.63 1.74 -7.73
N PHE A 157 -7.41 2.95 -7.23
CA PHE A 157 -7.52 4.18 -8.01
C PHE A 157 -6.22 4.97 -7.89
N ASP A 158 -5.59 5.27 -9.02
CA ASP A 158 -4.34 6.02 -9.09
C ASP A 158 -4.60 7.51 -8.83
N LEU A 159 -4.17 7.99 -7.66
CA LEU A 159 -4.46 9.36 -7.22
C LEU A 159 -3.64 10.41 -7.97
N LEU A 160 -2.55 10.03 -8.63
CA LEU A 160 -1.66 10.92 -9.42
C LEU A 160 -1.91 10.84 -10.93
N ASN A 161 -2.88 10.02 -11.34
CA ASN A 161 -3.28 9.85 -12.73
C ASN A 161 -4.80 9.95 -12.88
N ASN A 162 -5.38 11.10 -12.48
CA ASN A 162 -6.81 11.41 -12.63
C ASN A 162 -7.76 10.36 -12.01
N ARG A 163 -7.36 9.69 -10.92
CA ARG A 163 -8.10 8.58 -10.32
C ARG A 163 -8.40 7.47 -11.31
N CYS A 164 -7.47 7.22 -12.22
CA CYS A 164 -7.60 6.13 -13.16
C CYS A 164 -7.83 4.82 -12.39
N LYS A 165 -8.85 4.08 -12.80
CA LYS A 165 -9.20 2.81 -12.19
C LYS A 165 -8.13 1.77 -12.52
N CYS A 166 -7.76 0.99 -11.51
CA CYS A 166 -6.74 -0.04 -11.61
C CYS A 166 -7.25 -1.36 -11.01
N HIS A 167 -6.78 -2.45 -11.61
CA HIS A 167 -7.04 -3.82 -11.20
C HIS A 167 -5.83 -4.41 -10.49
N ILE A 168 -6.10 -5.14 -9.42
CA ILE A 168 -5.09 -5.85 -8.63
C ILE A 168 -5.07 -7.29 -9.14
N ARG A 169 -3.94 -7.73 -9.69
CA ARG A 169 -3.78 -9.05 -10.30
C ARG A 169 -2.46 -9.68 -9.89
N GLU A 170 -2.40 -11.00 -9.80
CA GLU A 170 -1.13 -11.70 -9.66
C GLU A 170 -0.60 -12.10 -11.04
N GLY A 171 0.66 -11.77 -11.32
CA GLY A 171 1.35 -12.15 -12.54
C GLY A 171 1.84 -13.59 -12.50
N ALA A 172 2.30 -14.10 -13.66
CA ALA A 172 2.95 -15.41 -13.74
C ALA A 172 4.27 -15.48 -12.94
N ASP A 173 4.86 -14.31 -12.67
CA ASP A 173 6.00 -14.11 -11.76
C ASP A 173 5.65 -14.30 -10.27
N GLY A 174 4.38 -14.56 -9.95
CA GLY A 174 3.89 -14.66 -8.57
C GLY A 174 3.86 -13.33 -7.83
N LYS A 175 4.06 -12.20 -8.52
CA LYS A 175 4.01 -10.85 -7.95
C LYS A 175 2.64 -10.23 -8.11
N THR A 176 2.28 -9.34 -7.20
CA THR A 176 1.02 -8.60 -7.31
C THR A 176 1.26 -7.31 -8.08
N HIS A 177 0.51 -7.14 -9.17
CA HIS A 177 0.55 -5.98 -10.03
C HIS A 177 -0.73 -5.16 -9.85
N VAL A 178 -0.57 -3.86 -9.64
CA VAL A 178 -1.67 -2.89 -9.73
C VAL A 178 -1.60 -2.24 -11.11
N ARG A 179 -2.56 -2.56 -11.95
CA ARG A 179 -2.55 -2.23 -13.38
C ARG A 179 -3.78 -1.41 -13.75
N GLY A 180 -3.59 -0.30 -14.44
CA GLY A 180 -4.65 0.51 -15.04
C GLY A 180 -5.51 -0.28 -16.02
N GLU A 181 -6.57 0.37 -16.51
CA GLU A 181 -7.41 -0.21 -17.54
C GLU A 181 -6.62 -0.44 -18.84
N THR A 182 -7.01 -1.49 -19.57
CA THR A 182 -6.42 -1.78 -20.88
C THR A 182 -6.88 -0.73 -21.88
N GLU A 183 -5.92 -0.03 -22.48
CA GLU A 183 -6.14 1.00 -23.49
C GLU A 183 -5.62 0.51 -24.85
N THR A 184 -6.42 0.65 -25.90
CA THR A 184 -5.96 0.47 -27.29
C THR A 184 -5.64 1.84 -27.86
N LEU A 185 -4.38 2.05 -28.25
CA LEU A 185 -3.87 3.30 -28.81
C LEU A 185 -4.22 3.40 -30.31
N ALA A 186 -4.16 4.63 -30.85
CA ALA A 186 -4.52 4.92 -32.24
C ALA A 186 -3.66 4.17 -33.28
N ASP A 187 -2.43 3.79 -32.91
CA ASP A 187 -1.50 3.00 -33.73
C ASP A 187 -1.71 1.48 -33.60
N GLY A 188 -2.75 1.05 -32.89
CA GLY A 188 -3.08 -0.37 -32.67
C GLY A 188 -2.32 -1.03 -31.52
N LYS A 189 -1.41 -0.30 -30.84
CA LYS A 189 -0.76 -0.81 -29.62
C LYS A 189 -1.78 -0.98 -28.50
N VAL A 190 -1.55 -1.95 -27.62
CA VAL A 190 -2.43 -2.21 -26.46
C VAL A 190 -1.64 -2.05 -25.19
N ARG A 191 -1.96 -1.01 -24.41
CA ARG A 191 -1.21 -0.63 -23.22
C ARG A 191 -1.98 -0.95 -21.95
N VAL A 192 -1.23 -1.38 -20.94
CA VAL A 192 -1.71 -1.51 -19.56
C VAL A 192 -0.70 -0.82 -18.67
N ARG A 193 -1.03 0.36 -18.14
CA ARG A 193 -0.08 1.14 -17.33
C ARG A 193 -0.04 0.64 -15.88
N PRO A 194 1.14 0.57 -15.24
CA PRO A 194 1.21 0.46 -13.78
C PRO A 194 0.74 1.77 -13.12
N ILE A 195 0.65 1.80 -11.80
CA ILE A 195 0.48 3.05 -11.04
C ILE A 195 1.60 4.03 -11.43
N VAL A 196 1.22 5.27 -11.74
CA VAL A 196 2.16 6.29 -12.20
C VAL A 196 3.14 6.65 -11.08
N THR A 197 4.43 6.71 -11.42
CA THR A 197 5.44 7.30 -10.54
C THR A 197 5.68 8.73 -10.99
N LYS A 198 5.40 9.71 -10.13
CA LYS A 198 5.73 11.12 -10.38
C LYS A 198 7.17 11.38 -9.93
N PRO A 199 8.09 11.73 -10.85
CA PRO A 199 9.42 12.17 -10.45
C PRO A 199 9.32 13.55 -9.79
N CYS A 200 10.00 13.72 -8.67
CA CYS A 200 10.11 14.97 -7.94
C CYS A 200 11.59 15.24 -7.67
N PHE A 201 12.15 16.26 -8.31
CA PHE A 201 13.55 16.65 -8.16
C PHE A 201 13.78 17.44 -6.88
N THR A 202 12.77 18.18 -6.42
CA THR A 202 12.85 18.98 -5.20
C THR A 202 11.73 18.65 -4.22
N PHE A 203 11.93 19.09 -2.97
CA PHE A 203 10.92 18.96 -1.93
C PHE A 203 9.61 19.67 -2.30
N GLU A 204 9.68 20.83 -2.94
CA GLU A 204 8.52 21.63 -3.36
C GLU A 204 7.70 20.91 -4.44
N GLU A 205 8.36 20.26 -5.40
CA GLU A 205 7.68 19.44 -6.40
C GLU A 205 6.98 18.24 -5.75
N PHE A 206 7.67 17.55 -4.84
CA PHE A 206 7.09 16.44 -4.09
C PHE A 206 5.86 16.89 -3.28
N HIS A 207 5.98 18.01 -2.58
CA HIS A 207 4.91 18.60 -1.80
C HIS A 207 3.70 18.92 -2.69
N ALA A 208 3.90 19.56 -3.84
CA ALA A 208 2.82 19.86 -4.78
C ALA A 208 2.13 18.60 -5.31
N GLN A 209 2.88 17.54 -5.66
CA GLN A 209 2.31 16.27 -6.11
C GLN A 209 1.54 15.56 -4.99
N LEU A 210 2.06 15.58 -3.75
CA LEU A 210 1.37 15.02 -2.59
C LEU A 210 0.00 15.70 -2.38
N LEU A 211 -0.04 17.04 -2.41
CA LEU A 211 -1.27 17.80 -2.30
C LEU A 211 -2.26 17.49 -3.43
N ALA A 212 -1.78 17.41 -4.68
CA ALA A 212 -2.62 17.05 -5.81
C ALA A 212 -3.26 15.67 -5.63
N GLY A 213 -2.49 14.68 -5.16
CA GLY A 213 -3.00 13.34 -4.86
C GLY A 213 -4.00 13.30 -3.70
N ILE A 214 -3.81 14.11 -2.66
CA ILE A 214 -4.76 14.24 -1.54
C ILE A 214 -6.07 14.89 -2.01
N GLN A 215 -5.99 15.96 -2.79
CA GLN A 215 -7.16 16.61 -3.38
C GLN A 215 -7.93 15.66 -4.28
N SER A 216 -7.22 14.91 -5.12
CA SER A 216 -7.77 13.86 -5.96
C SER A 216 -8.55 12.84 -5.11
N ARG A 217 -7.98 12.36 -4.00
CA ARG A 217 -8.69 11.49 -3.03
C ARG A 217 -10.01 12.12 -2.58
N ALA A 218 -10.00 13.39 -2.16
CA ALA A 218 -11.14 14.14 -1.61
C ALA A 218 -12.37 14.29 -2.54
N THR A 219 -12.21 14.18 -3.86
CA THR A 219 -13.27 14.46 -4.85
C THR A 219 -14.41 13.42 -4.93
N GLY A 220 -14.39 12.35 -4.13
CA GLY A 220 -15.29 11.20 -4.30
C GLY A 220 -16.62 11.20 -3.56
N THR A 221 -16.90 12.12 -2.62
CA THR A 221 -18.21 12.50 -2.02
C THR A 221 -17.98 13.43 -0.81
N SER A 222 -19.01 14.14 -0.35
CA SER A 222 -18.94 15.31 0.55
C SER A 222 -18.22 15.08 1.89
N THR A 223 -17.19 15.91 2.10
CA THR A 223 -16.32 16.08 3.29
C THR A 223 -15.13 15.12 3.43
N ILE A 224 -13.95 15.73 3.61
CA ILE A 224 -12.61 15.12 3.75
C ILE A 224 -12.55 14.05 4.87
N HIS A 225 -13.49 14.09 5.83
CA HIS A 225 -13.54 13.16 6.96
C HIS A 225 -14.22 11.80 6.65
N ASP A 226 -15.02 11.68 5.57
CA ASP A 226 -15.79 10.45 5.31
C ASP A 226 -15.14 9.49 4.30
N GLN A 227 -14.07 9.92 3.60
CA GLN A 227 -13.33 9.04 2.69
C GLN A 227 -12.16 8.32 3.36
N SER A 228 -11.43 8.98 4.26
CA SER A 228 -10.31 8.36 4.98
C SER A 228 -10.73 7.21 5.88
N SER A 229 -11.99 7.20 6.32
CA SER A 229 -12.62 6.11 7.05
C SER A 229 -12.94 4.89 6.17
N ARG A 230 -13.17 5.09 4.87
CA ARG A 230 -13.76 4.07 3.97
C ARG A 230 -12.81 3.49 2.93
N THR A 231 -11.65 4.10 2.72
CA THR A 231 -10.63 3.60 1.77
C THR A 231 -9.26 3.53 2.43
N HIS A 232 -8.47 2.52 2.06
CA HIS A 232 -7.06 2.48 2.42
C HIS A 232 -6.29 3.35 1.41
N ALA A 233 -5.37 4.19 1.86
CA ALA A 233 -4.47 4.92 0.96
C ALA A 233 -3.03 4.45 1.16
N VAL A 234 -2.33 4.27 0.04
CA VAL A 234 -0.93 3.88 0.01
C VAL A 234 -0.12 4.96 -0.69
N PHE A 235 0.97 5.36 -0.04
CA PHE A 235 1.92 6.35 -0.52
C PHE A 235 3.28 5.67 -0.58
N GLU A 236 3.87 5.56 -1.78
CA GLU A 236 5.21 5.02 -1.94
C GLU A 236 6.16 6.14 -2.33
N VAL A 237 7.23 6.29 -1.54
CA VAL A 237 8.34 7.20 -1.79
C VAL A 237 9.55 6.34 -2.12
N GLU A 238 9.99 6.35 -3.38
CA GLU A 238 11.15 5.57 -3.86
C GLU A 238 12.28 6.52 -4.24
N ILE A 239 13.51 6.22 -3.83
CA ILE A 239 14.70 6.90 -4.34
C ILE A 239 14.99 6.35 -5.74
N VAL A 240 14.97 7.21 -6.75
CA VAL A 240 15.11 6.85 -8.18
C VAL A 240 16.04 7.81 -8.90
N THR A 241 16.39 7.48 -10.14
CA THR A 241 16.99 8.40 -11.11
C THR A 241 16.06 8.59 -12.29
N ARG A 242 16.29 9.63 -13.09
CA ARG A 242 15.54 9.84 -14.35
C ARG A 242 15.73 8.65 -15.30
N GLU A 243 16.97 8.18 -15.44
CA GLU A 243 17.31 7.02 -16.28
C GLU A 243 16.56 5.75 -15.86
N LEU A 244 16.43 5.49 -14.56
CA LEU A 244 15.69 4.33 -14.06
C LEU A 244 14.19 4.41 -14.39
N LEU A 245 13.59 5.60 -14.32
CA LEU A 245 12.19 5.79 -14.66
C LEU A 245 11.97 5.63 -16.18
N ASP A 246 12.82 6.25 -16.99
CA ASP A 246 12.73 6.16 -18.45
C ASP A 246 12.94 4.71 -18.93
N ALA A 247 13.86 3.96 -18.30
CA ALA A 247 14.05 2.53 -18.57
C ALA A 247 12.81 1.69 -18.22
N ARG A 248 12.13 1.99 -17.10
CA ARG A 248 10.87 1.31 -16.72
C ARG A 248 9.74 1.65 -17.70
N ASP A 249 9.63 2.90 -18.12
CA ASP A 249 8.65 3.32 -19.12
C ASP A 249 8.90 2.65 -20.48
N ALA A 250 10.17 2.48 -20.87
CA ALA A 250 10.52 1.74 -22.07
C ALA A 250 10.03 0.28 -22.03
N VAL A 251 10.11 -0.40 -20.88
CA VAL A 251 9.53 -1.75 -20.72
C VAL A 251 8.03 -1.74 -20.99
N VAL A 252 7.30 -0.78 -20.41
CA VAL A 252 5.84 -0.65 -20.62
C VAL A 252 5.51 -0.44 -22.09
N GLU A 253 6.27 0.40 -22.78
CA GLU A 253 6.06 0.65 -24.21
C GLU A 253 6.39 -0.58 -25.07
N ARG A 254 7.46 -1.33 -24.77
CA ARG A 254 7.75 -2.60 -25.49
C ARG A 254 6.71 -3.67 -25.23
N GLN A 255 6.21 -3.77 -23.99
CA GLN A 255 5.11 -4.67 -23.67
C GLN A 255 3.84 -4.27 -24.44
N SER A 256 3.57 -2.97 -24.57
CA SER A 256 2.42 -2.47 -25.31
C SER A 256 2.45 -2.83 -26.80
N GLU A 257 3.64 -2.92 -27.38
CA GLU A 257 3.87 -3.33 -28.77
C GLU A 257 3.73 -4.84 -28.95
N LEU A 258 4.15 -5.64 -27.96
CA LEU A 258 4.08 -7.10 -27.99
C LEU A 258 2.64 -7.62 -27.96
N VAL A 259 1.75 -7.01 -27.16
CA VAL A 259 0.38 -7.52 -26.94
C VAL A 259 -0.40 -7.81 -28.24
N PRO A 260 -0.55 -6.87 -29.20
CA PRO A 260 -1.29 -7.14 -30.43
C PRO A 260 -0.60 -8.20 -31.31
N VAL A 261 0.74 -8.22 -31.34
CA VAL A 261 1.51 -9.21 -32.11
C VAL A 261 1.33 -10.61 -31.53
N GLY A 262 1.44 -10.74 -30.20
CA GLY A 262 1.26 -12.01 -29.50
C GLY A 262 -0.17 -12.53 -29.60
N LYS A 263 -1.17 -11.64 -29.53
CA LYS A 263 -2.56 -12.00 -29.81
C LYS A 263 -2.70 -12.53 -31.24
N ARG A 264 -2.16 -11.84 -32.24
CA ARG A 264 -2.27 -12.28 -33.65
C ARG A 264 -1.62 -13.63 -33.90
N ALA A 265 -0.46 -13.90 -33.31
CA ALA A 265 0.18 -15.22 -33.39
C ALA A 265 -0.71 -16.32 -32.79
N THR A 266 -1.32 -16.05 -31.63
CA THR A 266 -2.27 -16.96 -30.98
C THR A 266 -3.51 -17.18 -31.84
N ASP A 267 -4.07 -16.12 -32.41
CA ASP A 267 -5.24 -16.18 -33.28
C ASP A 267 -4.94 -17.02 -34.54
N ILE A 268 -3.78 -16.82 -35.20
CA ILE A 268 -3.36 -17.62 -36.35
C ILE A 268 -3.21 -19.10 -35.98
N TYR A 269 -2.55 -19.39 -34.85
CA TYR A 269 -2.40 -20.76 -34.37
C TYR A 269 -3.77 -21.43 -34.15
N ILE A 270 -4.69 -20.75 -33.47
CA ILE A 270 -6.04 -21.29 -33.21
C ILE A 270 -6.80 -21.48 -34.53
N GLU A 271 -6.82 -20.48 -35.41
CA GLU A 271 -7.50 -20.53 -36.71
C GLU A 271 -7.02 -21.72 -37.56
N GLU A 272 -5.70 -21.92 -37.65
CA GLU A 272 -5.12 -23.01 -38.44
C GLU A 272 -5.40 -24.39 -37.83
N ASN A 273 -5.30 -24.53 -36.50
CA ASN A 273 -5.64 -25.79 -35.82
C ASN A 273 -7.13 -26.11 -35.88
N MET A 274 -8.00 -25.10 -35.84
CA MET A 274 -9.44 -25.32 -35.98
C MET A 274 -9.84 -25.77 -37.39
N LYS A 275 -9.17 -25.30 -38.45
CA LYS A 275 -9.41 -25.77 -39.83
C LYS A 275 -8.95 -27.21 -40.06
N ALA A 276 -7.95 -27.64 -39.30
CA ALA A 276 -7.41 -29.00 -39.33
C ALA A 276 -8.33 -30.05 -38.67
N ILE A 277 -9.46 -29.63 -38.08
CA ILE A 277 -10.47 -30.53 -37.52
C ILE A 277 -11.86 -30.25 -38.14
N MET A 278 -12.65 -31.29 -38.31
CA MET A 278 -14.04 -31.22 -38.79
C MET A 278 -14.97 -31.98 -37.84
N GLN A 279 -16.23 -31.53 -37.77
CA GLN A 279 -17.23 -32.22 -36.96
C GLN A 279 -17.98 -33.24 -37.82
N THR A 280 -18.06 -34.49 -37.35
CA THR A 280 -18.85 -35.54 -38.00
C THR A 280 -20.34 -35.35 -37.74
N PRO A 281 -21.23 -36.00 -38.50
CA PRO A 281 -22.68 -35.94 -38.29
C PRO A 281 -23.12 -36.36 -36.87
N ASP A 282 -22.34 -37.23 -36.21
CA ASP A 282 -22.56 -37.67 -34.82
C ASP A 282 -22.03 -36.68 -33.76
N GLY A 283 -21.55 -35.50 -34.19
CA GLY A 283 -21.04 -34.44 -33.33
C GLY A 283 -19.58 -34.61 -32.86
N LYS A 284 -18.84 -35.62 -33.34
CA LYS A 284 -17.44 -35.87 -32.96
C LYS A 284 -16.47 -35.01 -33.78
N TYR A 285 -15.42 -34.50 -33.16
CA TYR A 285 -14.34 -33.81 -33.88
C TYR A 285 -13.28 -34.82 -34.37
N VAL A 286 -13.00 -34.80 -35.66
CA VAL A 286 -11.99 -35.65 -36.31
C VAL A 286 -11.04 -34.79 -37.16
N PRO A 287 -9.80 -35.24 -37.46
CA PRO A 287 -8.91 -34.53 -38.37
C PRO A 287 -9.57 -34.32 -39.74
N ASN A 288 -9.42 -33.12 -40.30
CA ASN A 288 -9.93 -32.78 -41.62
C ASN A 288 -8.94 -33.26 -42.69
N PRO A 289 -9.27 -34.28 -43.50
CA PRO A 289 -8.36 -34.80 -44.52
C PRO A 289 -8.15 -33.83 -45.69
N ASP A 290 -9.07 -32.88 -45.88
CA ASP A 290 -9.05 -31.92 -46.99
C ASP A 290 -8.27 -30.64 -46.67
N TYR A 291 -7.76 -30.51 -45.44
CA TYR A 291 -7.00 -29.35 -45.00
C TYR A 291 -5.60 -29.73 -44.54
N GLN A 292 -4.59 -29.12 -45.16
CA GLN A 292 -3.22 -29.15 -44.67
C GLN A 292 -2.91 -27.88 -43.89
N LEU A 293 -2.42 -28.06 -42.67
CA LEU A 293 -2.12 -26.99 -41.74
C LEU A 293 -1.03 -26.07 -42.33
N ASN A 294 -1.29 -24.75 -42.35
CA ASN A 294 -0.31 -23.80 -42.86
C ASN A 294 0.78 -23.53 -41.81
N GLN A 295 1.69 -24.50 -41.66
CA GLN A 295 2.77 -24.42 -40.67
C GLN A 295 3.65 -23.20 -40.89
N LYS A 296 3.90 -22.81 -42.14
CA LYS A 296 4.69 -21.63 -42.48
C LYS A 296 4.10 -20.34 -41.90
N ALA A 297 2.77 -20.16 -41.99
CA ALA A 297 2.12 -18.98 -41.42
C ALA A 297 2.19 -18.93 -39.90
N ILE A 298 2.11 -20.09 -39.22
CA ILE A 298 2.31 -20.19 -37.77
C ILE A 298 3.75 -19.84 -37.41
N ASP A 299 4.72 -20.42 -38.10
CA ASP A 299 6.14 -20.20 -37.83
C ASP A 299 6.54 -18.74 -38.06
N GLU A 300 6.04 -18.09 -39.12
CA GLU A 300 6.25 -16.67 -39.39
C GLU A 300 5.63 -15.78 -38.29
N ALA A 301 4.43 -16.12 -37.81
CA ALA A 301 3.76 -15.37 -36.75
C ALA A 301 4.46 -15.53 -35.38
N GLU A 302 4.89 -16.75 -35.03
CA GLU A 302 5.66 -17.02 -33.82
C GLU A 302 7.05 -16.40 -33.88
N ALA A 303 7.73 -16.41 -35.04
CA ALA A 303 9.02 -15.74 -35.20
C ALA A 303 8.90 -14.22 -34.96
N LYS A 304 7.84 -13.59 -35.48
CA LYS A 304 7.57 -12.17 -35.23
C LYS A 304 7.25 -11.90 -33.76
N LYS A 305 6.46 -12.75 -33.11
CA LYS A 305 6.20 -12.64 -31.67
C LYS A 305 7.49 -12.75 -30.86
N ALA A 306 8.37 -13.71 -31.17
CA ALA A 306 9.66 -13.90 -30.50
C ALA A 306 10.59 -12.68 -30.64
N GLU A 307 10.56 -11.98 -31.78
CA GLU A 307 11.29 -10.72 -31.95
C GLU A 307 10.84 -9.64 -30.94
N TYR A 308 9.53 -9.49 -30.75
CA TYR A 308 8.96 -8.53 -29.81
C TYR A 308 9.18 -8.95 -28.35
N GLU A 309 9.12 -10.25 -28.05
CA GLU A 309 9.49 -10.79 -26.74
C GLU A 309 10.96 -10.48 -26.41
N SER A 310 11.88 -10.66 -27.36
CA SER A 310 13.29 -10.28 -27.18
C SER A 310 13.47 -8.79 -26.92
N ARG A 311 12.67 -7.91 -27.55
CA ARG A 311 12.68 -6.46 -27.29
C ARG A 311 12.24 -6.12 -25.87
N VAL A 312 11.22 -6.81 -25.34
CA VAL A 312 10.78 -6.65 -23.95
C VAL A 312 11.88 -7.12 -23.00
N GLN A 313 12.43 -8.31 -23.24
CA GLN A 313 13.49 -8.87 -22.41
C GLN A 313 14.71 -7.94 -22.32
N LYS A 314 15.19 -7.40 -23.45
CA LYS A 314 16.29 -6.44 -23.47
C LYS A 314 16.00 -5.17 -22.67
N ALA A 315 14.76 -4.68 -22.72
CA ALA A 315 14.36 -3.52 -21.92
C ALA A 315 14.35 -3.84 -20.40
N GLU A 316 13.89 -5.04 -20.02
CA GLU A 316 13.90 -5.51 -18.63
C GLU A 316 15.33 -5.74 -18.09
N GLU A 317 16.21 -6.27 -18.94
CA GLU A 317 17.64 -6.42 -18.65
C GLU A 317 18.29 -5.05 -18.45
N TYR A 318 17.97 -4.06 -19.29
CA TYR A 318 18.48 -2.70 -19.14
C TYR A 318 18.03 -2.03 -17.83
N VAL A 319 16.77 -2.21 -17.39
CA VAL A 319 16.33 -1.76 -16.06
C VAL A 319 17.20 -2.36 -14.94
N SER A 320 17.56 -3.63 -15.08
CA SER A 320 18.42 -4.32 -14.11
C SER A 320 19.87 -3.83 -14.17
N GLU A 321 20.35 -3.47 -15.36
CA GLU A 321 21.67 -2.89 -15.58
C GLU A 321 21.77 -1.50 -14.94
N VAL A 322 20.82 -0.60 -15.19
CA VAL A 322 20.77 0.75 -14.58
C VAL A 322 20.83 0.69 -13.06
N LYS A 323 20.13 -0.29 -12.45
CA LYS A 323 20.20 -0.49 -11.00
C LYS A 323 21.57 -0.96 -10.51
N LYS A 324 22.27 -1.80 -11.28
CA LYS A 324 23.58 -2.35 -10.92
C LYS A 324 24.73 -1.37 -11.19
N SER A 325 24.59 -0.54 -12.22
CA SER A 325 25.61 0.44 -12.61
C SER A 325 25.60 1.68 -11.72
N CYS A 326 24.49 1.97 -11.03
CA CYS A 326 24.39 3.11 -10.13
C CYS A 326 25.36 2.99 -8.94
N HIS A 327 26.15 4.04 -8.73
CA HIS A 327 27.10 4.13 -7.63
C HIS A 327 26.44 4.33 -6.26
N HIS A 328 25.19 4.79 -6.25
CA HIS A 328 24.44 5.10 -5.04
C HIS A 328 23.69 3.87 -4.53
N ALA A 329 24.13 3.33 -3.39
CA ALA A 329 23.50 2.18 -2.74
C ALA A 329 22.02 2.40 -2.37
N CYS A 330 21.58 3.66 -2.27
CA CYS A 330 20.21 4.01 -1.95
C CYS A 330 19.23 3.84 -3.12
N LEU A 331 19.69 3.63 -4.36
CA LEU A 331 18.81 3.52 -5.53
C LEU A 331 17.80 2.37 -5.37
N GLY A 332 16.52 2.69 -5.48
CA GLY A 332 15.42 1.76 -5.28
C GLY A 332 14.97 1.58 -3.83
N GLY A 333 15.65 2.20 -2.86
CA GLY A 333 15.21 2.26 -1.48
C GLY A 333 13.84 2.93 -1.37
N LYS A 334 12.95 2.36 -0.56
CA LYS A 334 11.54 2.75 -0.53
C LYS A 334 11.01 2.94 0.88
N MET A 335 10.21 3.99 1.07
CA MET A 335 9.36 4.18 2.23
C MET A 335 7.90 4.09 1.81
N VAL A 336 7.14 3.22 2.46
CA VAL A 336 5.73 2.98 2.16
C VAL A 336 4.89 3.39 3.35
N PHE A 337 4.04 4.38 3.16
CA PHE A 337 3.10 4.85 4.18
C PHE A 337 1.70 4.41 3.83
N VAL A 338 1.02 3.80 4.79
CA VAL A 338 -0.30 3.21 4.60
C VAL A 338 -1.27 3.80 5.62
N ASP A 339 -2.21 4.61 5.13
CA ASP A 339 -3.35 5.11 5.89
C ASP A 339 -4.50 4.12 5.75
N LEU A 340 -4.67 3.23 6.72
CA LEU A 340 -5.71 2.20 6.65
C LEU A 340 -7.09 2.83 6.88
N ALA A 341 -8.12 2.27 6.25
CA ALA A 341 -9.51 2.59 6.55
C ALA A 341 -9.83 2.33 8.04
N GLY A 342 -10.87 3.01 8.54
CA GLY A 342 -11.31 2.90 9.92
C GLY A 342 -11.73 1.49 10.30
N SER A 343 -11.28 1.02 11.48
CA SER A 343 -11.56 -0.32 11.98
C SER A 343 -12.90 -0.45 12.72
N GLU A 344 -13.85 0.46 12.48
CA GLU A 344 -15.13 0.44 13.17
C GLU A 344 -15.87 -0.90 12.96
N TYR A 345 -16.15 -1.54 14.09
CA TYR A 345 -17.20 -2.53 14.19
C TYR A 345 -18.49 -1.78 14.51
N CYS A 346 -19.47 -1.80 13.61
CA CYS A 346 -20.85 -1.46 13.96
C CYS A 346 -21.44 -2.57 14.84
N HIS A 347 -20.87 -2.77 16.03
CA HIS A 347 -21.55 -3.43 17.12
C HIS A 347 -22.41 -2.38 17.82
N ASP A 348 -23.63 -2.17 17.30
CA ASP A 348 -24.74 -1.98 18.21
C ASP A 348 -26.09 -2.18 17.53
N LYS A 349 -26.71 -3.34 17.80
CA LYS A 349 -28.16 -3.51 17.66
C LYS A 349 -28.88 -3.21 18.98
N GLY A 350 -28.18 -2.74 20.03
CA GLY A 350 -28.70 -2.74 21.40
C GLY A 350 -28.55 -1.47 22.24
N SER A 351 -27.67 -0.52 21.89
CA SER A 351 -27.50 0.69 22.72
C SER A 351 -28.49 1.79 22.34
N VAL A 352 -29.44 1.98 23.24
CA VAL A 352 -30.38 3.11 23.30
C VAL A 352 -29.59 4.34 23.73
N SER A 353 -29.11 5.15 22.78
CA SER A 353 -28.85 6.60 22.92
C SER A 353 -27.72 7.04 21.99
N THR A 354 -28.09 7.46 20.79
CA THR A 354 -27.61 8.64 20.04
C THR A 354 -28.03 8.44 18.59
N MET A 355 -28.62 9.47 17.99
CA MET A 355 -29.09 9.47 16.61
C MET A 355 -27.93 9.17 15.64
N ARG A 356 -27.63 7.88 15.38
CA ARG A 356 -26.80 7.49 14.24
C ARG A 356 -27.73 7.19 13.08
N THR A 357 -27.59 7.97 12.01
CA THR A 357 -28.25 7.75 10.73
C THR A 357 -28.06 6.30 10.29
N LYS A 358 -29.17 5.66 9.93
CA LYS A 358 -29.19 4.26 9.48
C LYS A 358 -28.29 4.14 8.24
N GLN A 359 -27.15 3.45 8.37
CA GLN A 359 -26.23 3.24 7.26
C GLN A 359 -26.94 2.61 6.07
N THR A 360 -26.65 3.11 4.87
CA THR A 360 -27.15 2.52 3.63
C THR A 360 -26.62 1.09 3.45
N PRO A 361 -27.32 0.20 2.71
CA PRO A 361 -26.82 -1.15 2.43
C PRO A 361 -25.41 -1.16 1.80
N GLN A 362 -25.11 -0.15 0.99
CA GLN A 362 -23.81 0.03 0.36
C GLN A 362 -22.71 0.31 1.40
N GLU A 363 -22.96 1.21 2.35
CA GLU A 363 -22.03 1.55 3.44
C GLU A 363 -21.76 0.37 4.38
N GLN A 364 -22.79 -0.44 4.63
CA GLN A 364 -22.63 -1.68 5.42
C GLN A 364 -21.76 -2.69 4.69
N GLN A 365 -21.91 -2.83 3.37
CA GLN A 365 -21.06 -3.71 2.56
C GLN A 365 -19.61 -3.22 2.55
N GLU A 366 -19.39 -1.91 2.45
CA GLU A 366 -18.06 -1.30 2.51
C GLU A 366 -17.40 -1.55 3.86
N SER A 367 -18.12 -1.34 4.96
CA SER A 367 -17.62 -1.59 6.33
C SER A 367 -17.25 -3.07 6.55
N ARG A 368 -18.02 -4.00 5.99
CA ARG A 368 -17.68 -5.45 6.03
C ARG A 368 -16.41 -5.76 5.25
N GLN A 369 -16.23 -5.14 4.09
CA GLN A 369 -15.04 -5.34 3.28
C GLN A 369 -13.79 -4.81 3.98
N ILE A 370 -13.85 -3.61 4.56
CA ILE A 370 -12.74 -3.02 5.33
C ILE A 370 -12.32 -3.96 6.46
N ASN A 371 -13.29 -4.48 7.23
CA ASN A 371 -12.98 -5.43 8.30
C ASN A 371 -12.39 -6.76 7.79
N THR A 372 -12.82 -7.22 6.61
CA THR A 372 -12.21 -8.38 5.94
C THR A 372 -10.76 -8.10 5.58
N ASP A 373 -10.46 -6.92 5.04
CA ASP A 373 -9.12 -6.51 4.63
C ASP A 373 -8.18 -6.40 5.83
N LEU A 374 -8.65 -5.81 6.93
CA LEU A 374 -7.91 -5.67 8.18
C LEU A 374 -7.68 -7.01 8.88
N LEU A 375 -8.65 -7.92 8.86
CA LEU A 375 -8.48 -9.28 9.37
C LEU A 375 -7.45 -10.06 8.56
N ALA A 376 -7.51 -9.96 7.22
CA ALA A 376 -6.51 -10.58 6.35
C ALA A 376 -5.10 -10.06 6.65
N LEU A 377 -4.93 -8.75 6.86
CA LEU A 377 -3.63 -8.15 7.23
C LEU A 377 -3.10 -8.72 8.54
N LYS A 378 -3.94 -8.82 9.57
CA LYS A 378 -3.57 -9.45 10.84
C LYS A 378 -3.09 -10.89 10.66
N GLU A 379 -3.80 -11.67 9.86
CA GLU A 379 -3.47 -13.07 9.60
C GLU A 379 -2.16 -13.22 8.83
N VAL A 380 -1.89 -12.34 7.87
CA VAL A 380 -0.61 -12.26 7.18
C VAL A 380 0.53 -11.97 8.16
N ILE A 381 0.40 -10.94 8.99
CA ILE A 381 1.42 -10.57 9.98
C ILE A 381 1.69 -11.73 10.95
N ARG A 382 0.63 -12.39 11.42
CA ARG A 382 0.73 -13.55 12.31
C ARG A 382 1.42 -14.74 11.64
N ALA A 383 1.06 -15.05 10.40
CA ALA A 383 1.68 -16.13 9.63
C ALA A 383 3.17 -15.85 9.36
N MET A 384 3.51 -14.60 9.03
CA MET A 384 4.88 -14.13 8.84
C MET A 384 5.72 -14.27 10.11
N ALA A 385 5.20 -13.80 11.24
CA ALA A 385 5.94 -13.82 12.50
C ALA A 385 6.21 -15.26 12.98
N ARG A 386 5.28 -16.19 12.71
CA ARG A 386 5.43 -17.63 12.95
C ARG A 386 6.26 -18.36 11.89
N LYS A 387 6.83 -17.65 10.92
CA LYS A 387 7.60 -18.20 9.79
C LYS A 387 6.86 -19.35 9.07
N GLN A 388 5.54 -19.21 8.89
CA GLN A 388 4.76 -20.22 8.18
C GLN A 388 5.20 -20.28 6.71
N ALA A 389 5.29 -21.50 6.16
CA ALA A 389 5.71 -21.72 4.77
C ALA A 389 4.78 -21.04 3.75
N ARG A 390 3.48 -20.95 4.07
CA ARG A 390 2.48 -20.30 3.22
C ARG A 390 1.83 -19.14 3.95
N ILE A 391 2.13 -17.93 3.50
CA ILE A 391 1.54 -16.69 4.02
C ILE A 391 0.29 -16.34 3.19
N PRO A 392 -0.87 -16.05 3.80
CA PRO A 392 -2.15 -15.93 3.10
C PRO A 392 -2.37 -14.54 2.46
N PHE A 393 -1.41 -14.02 1.69
CA PHE A 393 -1.48 -12.70 1.05
C PHE A 393 -2.65 -12.51 0.06
N ARG A 394 -3.24 -13.60 -0.44
CA ARG A 394 -4.39 -13.56 -1.35
C ARG A 394 -5.74 -13.37 -0.66
N SER A 395 -5.76 -13.23 0.66
CA SER A 395 -7.02 -13.17 1.44
C SER A 395 -7.77 -11.84 1.28
N SER A 396 -7.06 -10.77 0.93
CA SER A 396 -7.67 -9.49 0.57
C SER A 396 -6.85 -8.74 -0.48
N PRO A 397 -7.46 -7.80 -1.23
CA PRO A 397 -6.75 -6.90 -2.13
C PRO A 397 -5.66 -6.10 -1.44
N LEU A 398 -5.93 -5.64 -0.21
CA LEU A 398 -4.95 -4.95 0.63
C LEU A 398 -3.72 -5.83 0.88
N THR A 399 -3.89 -7.08 1.32
CA THR A 399 -2.75 -7.97 1.57
C THR A 399 -2.01 -8.37 0.30
N MET A 400 -2.71 -8.46 -0.84
CA MET A 400 -2.06 -8.72 -2.12
C MET A 400 -1.11 -7.59 -2.49
N VAL A 401 -1.57 -6.35 -2.40
CA VAL A 401 -0.74 -5.16 -2.69
C VAL A 401 0.43 -5.05 -1.71
N LEU A 402 0.16 -5.26 -0.41
CA LEU A 402 1.21 -5.16 0.62
C LEU A 402 2.24 -6.29 0.55
N ARG A 403 1.96 -7.38 -0.18
CA ARG A 403 2.87 -8.53 -0.31
C ARG A 403 4.26 -8.10 -0.74
N GLU A 404 4.36 -7.24 -1.74
CA GLU A 404 5.67 -6.81 -2.24
C GLU A 404 6.42 -6.01 -1.18
N HIS A 405 5.74 -5.11 -0.47
CA HIS A 405 6.34 -4.28 0.58
C HIS A 405 6.85 -5.10 1.76
N PHE A 406 6.19 -6.22 2.08
CA PHE A 406 6.65 -7.17 3.10
C PHE A 406 7.74 -8.12 2.60
N ALA A 407 7.66 -8.60 1.34
CA ALA A 407 8.54 -9.63 0.80
C ALA A 407 9.89 -9.11 0.30
N THR A 408 9.95 -7.85 -0.15
CA THR A 408 11.17 -7.24 -0.72
C THR A 408 12.16 -6.72 0.33
N GLY A 409 11.81 -6.81 1.62
CA GLY A 409 12.68 -6.36 2.72
C GLY A 409 13.84 -7.30 3.05
N GLY A 410 13.97 -8.46 2.40
CA GLY A 410 14.86 -9.52 2.90
C GLY A 410 14.51 -9.90 4.34
N ASP A 411 15.44 -10.52 5.06
CA ASP A 411 15.26 -10.82 6.49
C ASP A 411 15.33 -9.56 7.39
N ASP A 412 15.53 -8.36 6.80
CA ASP A 412 15.94 -7.11 7.46
C ASP A 412 14.97 -5.91 7.28
N GLY A 413 13.88 -6.05 6.51
CA GLY A 413 12.93 -4.98 6.26
C GLY A 413 12.23 -4.51 7.54
N VAL A 414 12.14 -3.19 7.75
CA VAL A 414 11.55 -2.62 8.96
C VAL A 414 10.10 -2.23 8.71
N SER A 415 9.18 -2.86 9.43
CA SER A 415 7.76 -2.50 9.42
C SER A 415 7.35 -1.98 10.79
N ALA A 416 6.63 -0.86 10.81
CA ALA A 416 6.07 -0.26 12.00
C ALA A 416 4.57 -0.05 11.85
N MET A 417 3.82 -0.33 12.92
CA MET A 417 2.40 -0.06 13.01
C MET A 417 2.17 1.01 14.09
N ILE A 418 1.58 2.14 13.70
CA ILE A 418 1.14 3.21 14.57
C ILE A 418 -0.36 3.04 14.82
N LEU A 419 -0.72 2.66 16.04
CA LEU A 419 -2.11 2.67 16.48
C LEU A 419 -2.51 4.09 16.83
N THR A 420 -3.54 4.63 16.20
CA THR A 420 -4.11 5.92 16.59
C THR A 420 -5.35 5.68 17.44
N THR A 421 -5.41 6.30 18.62
CA THR A 421 -6.44 6.04 19.62
C THR A 421 -7.08 7.32 20.14
N SER A 422 -8.36 7.22 20.51
CA SER A 422 -9.10 8.33 21.10
C SER A 422 -9.05 8.29 22.63
N PRO A 423 -8.91 9.44 23.31
CA PRO A 423 -9.02 9.50 24.76
C PRO A 423 -10.46 9.43 25.26
N SER A 424 -11.49 9.64 24.41
CA SER A 424 -12.88 9.75 24.85
C SER A 424 -13.45 8.43 25.36
N SER A 425 -14.07 8.45 26.55
CA SER A 425 -14.77 7.29 27.13
C SER A 425 -15.92 6.77 26.27
N GLU A 426 -16.54 7.62 25.45
CA GLU A 426 -17.57 7.20 24.49
C GLU A 426 -17.02 6.26 23.40
N GLN A 427 -15.72 6.39 23.12
CA GLN A 427 -15.00 5.59 22.12
C GLN A 427 -14.18 4.46 22.75
N TYR A 428 -14.47 4.09 24.02
CA TYR A 428 -13.74 3.06 24.75
C TYR A 428 -13.68 1.71 24.01
N ASN A 429 -14.81 1.23 23.46
CA ASN A 429 -14.85 -0.05 22.74
C ASN A 429 -13.99 -0.03 21.46
N ALA A 430 -14.03 1.08 20.72
CA ALA A 430 -13.22 1.22 19.52
C ALA A 430 -11.72 1.31 19.85
N THR A 431 -11.39 2.01 20.94
CA THR A 431 -10.02 2.16 21.43
C THR A 431 -9.46 0.84 21.94
N ILE A 432 -10.20 0.09 22.76
CA ILE A 432 -9.74 -1.20 23.27
C ILE A 432 -9.56 -2.23 22.16
N ASP A 433 -10.42 -2.25 21.14
CA ASP A 433 -10.27 -3.15 20.00
C ASP A 433 -9.04 -2.80 19.16
N THR A 434 -8.75 -1.50 19.02
CA THR A 434 -7.51 -1.02 18.38
C THR A 434 -6.28 -1.49 19.14
N LEU A 435 -6.26 -1.33 20.46
CA LEU A 435 -5.14 -1.75 21.31
C LEU A 435 -4.99 -3.28 21.38
N LYS A 436 -6.08 -4.04 21.41
CA LYS A 436 -6.05 -5.51 21.31
C LYS A 436 -5.44 -5.96 19.99
N TYR A 437 -5.77 -5.28 18.90
CA TYR A 437 -5.21 -5.57 17.58
C TYR A 437 -3.68 -5.38 17.57
N GLY A 438 -3.17 -4.24 18.06
CA GLY A 438 -1.72 -4.05 18.14
C GLY A 438 -1.04 -4.91 19.20
N ASN A 439 -1.70 -5.28 20.31
CA ASN A 439 -1.16 -6.27 21.24
C ASN A 439 -0.87 -7.60 20.52
N LEU A 440 -1.81 -8.05 19.69
CA LEU A 440 -1.63 -9.29 18.92
C LEU A 440 -0.50 -9.19 17.90
N ILE A 441 -0.29 -8.02 17.28
CA ILE A 441 0.79 -7.79 16.31
C ILE A 441 2.14 -7.71 17.02
N GLY A 442 2.25 -6.93 18.09
CA GLY A 442 3.49 -6.78 18.85
C GLY A 442 3.95 -8.10 19.47
N MET A 443 2.99 -8.96 19.85
CA MET A 443 3.28 -10.30 20.36
C MET A 443 3.46 -11.37 19.28
N ALA A 444 3.17 -11.07 18.01
CA ALA A 444 3.21 -12.08 16.95
C ALA A 444 4.61 -12.70 16.78
N GLY A 445 5.67 -11.92 17.04
CA GLY A 445 7.08 -12.35 16.93
C GLY A 445 7.76 -12.71 18.25
N VAL A 446 7.03 -12.71 19.38
CA VAL A 446 7.60 -12.88 20.74
C VAL A 446 7.33 -14.30 21.30
N ARG A 447 6.79 -15.22 20.49
CA ARG A 447 6.46 -16.58 20.93
C ARG A 447 7.12 -17.66 20.09
#